data_AF-R9IT85-F1
#
_entry.id   AF-R9IT85-F1
#
_cell.length_a   1.000
_cell.length_b   1.000
_cell.length_c   1.000
_cell.angle_alpha   90.00
_cell.angle_beta   90.00
_cell.angle_gamma   90.00
#
_symmetry.space_group_name_H-M   'P 1'
#
loop_
_entity.id
_entity.type
_entity.pdbx_description
1 polymer ?
#
loop_
_entity_poly.entity_id
_entity_poly.type
_entity_poly.pdbx_seq_one_letter_code
_entity_poly.pdbx_strand_id
1 'polypeptide(L)' 'MKKIKICCMMCMLMLGIGGCSWKQNQDMAEHSESFFAMDTYMTFTAYGTDAEPAILAAEYKIRELEELWSVTDKKQ' A
#
# COMPACT_ATOMS: atom_id res chain seq x y z
N MET A 1 19.91 -25.61 -44.53
CA MET A 1 19.32 -24.24 -44.47
C MET A 1 17.84 -24.21 -44.10
N LYS A 2 16.97 -25.06 -44.68
CA LYS A 2 15.53 -25.08 -44.34
C LYS A 2 15.24 -25.38 -42.86
N LYS A 3 15.97 -26.32 -42.25
CA LYS A 3 15.80 -26.72 -40.83
C LYS A 3 16.26 -25.66 -39.82
N ILE A 4 17.28 -24.88 -40.19
CA ILE A 4 17.78 -23.72 -39.41
C ILE A 4 16.79 -22.56 -39.47
N LYS A 5 16.19 -22.27 -40.64
CA LYS A 5 15.16 -21.23 -40.78
C LYS A 5 13.88 -21.57 -39.99
N ILE A 6 13.49 -22.86 -39.94
CA ILE A 6 12.35 -23.34 -39.15
C ILE A 6 12.62 -23.22 -37.64
N CYS A 7 13.84 -23.54 -37.20
CA CYS A 7 14.23 -23.41 -35.79
C CYS A 7 14.23 -21.93 -35.33
N CYS A 8 14.80 -21.03 -36.13
CA CYS A 8 14.83 -19.59 -35.81
C CYS A 8 13.42 -18.95 -35.82
N MET A 9 12.53 -19.40 -36.70
CA MET A 9 11.14 -18.92 -36.76
C MET A 9 10.31 -19.38 -35.55
N MET A 10 10.61 -20.58 -35.02
CA MET A 10 9.99 -21.10 -33.80
C MET A 10 10.45 -20.34 -32.55
N CYS A 11 11.74 -19.99 -32.45
CA CYS A 11 12.27 -19.23 -31.31
C CYS A 11 11.75 -17.78 -31.25
N MET A 12 11.53 -17.13 -32.39
CA MET A 12 10.93 -15.78 -32.44
C MET A 12 9.46 -15.77 -32.04
N LEU A 13 8.73 -16.88 -32.26
CA LEU A 13 7.31 -16.99 -31.88
C LEU A 13 7.14 -17.15 -30.36
N MET A 14 8.11 -17.78 -29.68
CA MET A 14 8.08 -18.00 -28.21
C MET A 14 8.46 -16.75 -27.40
N LEU A 15 9.15 -15.78 -28.01
CA LEU A 15 9.53 -14.52 -27.36
C LEU A 15 8.42 -13.45 -27.36
N GLY A 16 7.30 -13.69 -28.07
CA GLY A 16 6.20 -12.74 -28.21
C GLY A 16 5.12 -12.77 -27.12
N ILE A 17 5.18 -13.73 -26.18
CA ILE A 17 4.12 -13.94 -25.15
C ILE A 17 4.56 -13.43 -23.76
N GLY A 18 5.71 -12.77 -23.65
CA GLY A 18 6.19 -12.15 -22.40
C GLY A 18 5.55 -10.79 -22.07
N GLY A 19 4.27 -10.60 -22.41
CA GLY A 19 3.55 -9.34 -22.17
C GLY A 19 3.05 -9.23 -20.73
N CYS A 20 3.69 -8.35 -19.95
CA CYS A 20 3.18 -7.68 -18.74
C CYS A 20 2.32 -8.50 -17.76
N SER A 21 2.91 -9.47 -17.05
CA SER A 21 2.29 -10.03 -15.83
C SER A 21 2.90 -9.50 -14.53
N TRP A 22 3.75 -8.47 -14.58
CA TRP A 22 4.44 -7.94 -13.41
C TRP A 22 3.93 -6.54 -13.02
N LYS A 23 2.64 -6.41 -12.76
CA LYS A 23 2.11 -5.22 -12.07
C LYS A 23 0.77 -5.53 -11.40
N GLN A 24 0.70 -6.58 -10.59
CA GLN A 24 -0.56 -6.96 -9.94
C GLN A 24 -0.50 -6.99 -8.40
N ASN A 25 0.58 -6.51 -7.76
CA ASN A 25 0.64 -6.61 -6.29
C ASN A 25 1.41 -5.51 -5.54
N GLN A 26 1.95 -4.50 -6.22
CA GLN A 26 2.60 -3.38 -5.51
C GLN A 26 1.60 -2.32 -5.03
N ASP A 27 0.42 -2.24 -5.65
CA ASP A 27 -0.61 -1.25 -5.33
C ASP A 27 -1.54 -1.69 -4.19
N MET A 28 -1.23 -2.79 -3.49
CA MET A 28 -1.99 -3.32 -2.34
C MET A 28 -1.12 -3.46 -1.08
N ALA A 29 -0.06 -2.64 -0.93
CA ALA A 29 0.72 -2.62 0.29
C ALA A 29 -0.20 -2.30 1.48
N GLU A 30 -0.38 -3.29 2.35
CA GLU A 30 -1.12 -3.13 3.60
C GLU A 30 -0.22 -2.43 4.62
N HIS A 31 -0.80 -1.48 5.33
CA HIS A 31 -0.18 -0.89 6.52
C HIS A 31 -1.21 -0.86 7.64
N SER A 32 -0.79 -1.28 8.84
CA SER A 32 -1.64 -1.34 10.01
C SER A 32 -0.87 -0.83 11.22
N GLU A 33 -1.42 0.18 11.89
CA GLU A 33 -0.82 0.79 13.07
C GLU A 33 -1.87 0.90 14.16
N SER A 34 -1.40 0.81 15.41
CA SER A 34 -2.24 1.00 16.57
C SER A 34 -1.66 2.04 17.50
N PHE A 35 -2.52 2.94 17.97
CA PHE A 35 -2.12 4.03 18.86
C PHE A 35 -3.20 4.28 19.90
N PHE A 36 -2.76 4.86 21.02
CA PHE A 36 -3.63 5.30 22.10
C PHE A 36 -3.92 6.79 21.93
N ALA A 37 -5.20 7.14 21.87
CA ALA A 37 -5.70 8.50 21.81
C ALA A 37 -7.14 8.50 22.30
N MET A 38 -7.63 9.65 22.77
CA MET A 38 -9.01 9.81 23.27
C MET A 38 -9.39 8.80 24.37
N ASP A 39 -8.44 8.47 25.26
CA ASP A 39 -8.57 7.45 26.31
C ASP A 39 -8.97 6.04 25.79
N THR A 40 -8.59 5.71 24.55
CA THR A 40 -8.89 4.41 23.96
C THR A 40 -7.78 3.91 23.05
N TYR A 41 -7.74 2.58 22.85
CA TYR A 41 -6.83 1.95 21.91
C TYR A 41 -7.50 1.78 20.56
N MET A 42 -6.89 2.33 19.51
CA MET A 42 -7.42 2.28 18.16
C MET A 42 -6.41 1.60 17.23
N THR A 43 -6.93 0.84 16.26
CA THR A 43 -6.13 0.21 15.20
C THR A 43 -6.68 0.66 13.85
N PHE A 44 -5.80 1.16 13.00
CA PHE A 44 -6.13 1.60 11.64
C PHE A 44 -5.41 0.69 10.66
N THR A 45 -6.10 0.29 9.60
CA THR A 45 -5.54 -0.50 8.51
C THR A 45 -5.87 0.18 7.19
N ALA A 46 -4.86 0.44 6.37
CA ALA A 46 -4.98 1.04 5.05
C ALA A 46 -4.24 0.20 4.02
N TYR A 47 -4.63 0.34 2.76
CA TYR A 47 -4.04 -0.39 1.64
C TYR A 47 -3.68 0.57 0.52
N GLY A 48 -2.57 0.28 -0.15
CA GLY A 48 -2.10 1.03 -1.30
C GLY A 48 -0.79 1.76 -1.06
N THR A 49 -0.30 2.45 -2.10
CA THR A 49 1.00 3.11 -2.08
C THR A 49 1.14 4.15 -0.95
N ASP A 50 0.02 4.77 -0.57
CA ASP A 50 -0.05 5.81 0.46
C ASP A 50 -0.63 5.32 1.80
N ALA A 51 -0.67 4.01 2.05
CA ALA A 51 -1.27 3.45 3.27
C ALA A 51 -0.61 3.99 4.55
N GLU A 52 0.72 4.03 4.59
CA GLU A 52 1.50 4.60 5.71
C GLU A 52 1.29 6.10 5.90
N PRO A 53 1.52 6.98 4.90
CA PRO A 53 1.28 8.41 5.09
C PRO A 53 -0.19 8.75 5.39
N ALA A 54 -1.15 7.96 4.90
CA ALA A 54 -2.56 8.13 5.25
C ALA A 54 -2.84 7.82 6.73
N ILE A 55 -2.25 6.75 7.26
CA ILE A 55 -2.37 6.39 8.68
C ILE A 55 -1.69 7.43 9.57
N LEU A 56 -0.51 7.92 9.20
CA LEU A 56 0.17 9.00 9.94
C LEU A 56 -0.65 10.30 9.97
N ALA A 57 -1.26 10.67 8.83
CA ALA A 57 -2.15 11.83 8.77
C ALA A 57 -3.42 11.65 9.63
N ALA A 58 -4.00 10.44 9.64
CA ALA A 58 -5.14 10.12 10.49
C ALA A 58 -4.79 10.20 11.98
N GLU A 59 -3.64 9.65 12.38
CA GLU A 59 -3.15 9.71 13.75
C GLU A 59 -2.93 11.16 14.21
N TYR A 60 -2.28 11.98 13.39
CA TYR A 60 -2.11 13.42 13.67
C TYR A 60 -3.47 14.11 13.85
N LYS A 61 -4.43 13.83 12.97
CA LYS A 61 -5.76 14.45 13.04
C LYS A 61 -6.51 14.02 14.29
N ILE A 62 -6.40 12.76 14.71
CA ILE A 62 -7.04 12.26 15.94
C ILE A 62 -6.47 12.94 17.17
N ARG A 63 -5.15 13.15 17.25
CA ARG A 63 -4.53 13.91 18.35
C ARG A 63 -4.99 15.36 18.39
N GLU A 64 -5.08 16.02 17.24
CA GLU A 64 -5.62 17.39 17.16
C GLU A 64 -7.08 17.45 17.66
N LEU A 65 -7.90 16.45 17.31
CA LEU A 65 -9.28 16.34 17.79
C LEU A 65 -9.35 16.06 19.29
N GLU A 66 -8.46 15.22 19.82
CA GLU A 66 -8.33 14.99 21.25
C GLU A 66 -8.01 16.30 22.00
N GLU A 67 -7.03 17.07 21.53
CA GLU A 67 -6.68 18.37 22.14
C GLU A 67 -7.84 19.38 22.07
N LEU A 68 -8.63 19.37 21.00
CA LEU A 68 -9.74 20.30 20.80
C LEU A 68 -10.96 19.93 21.65
N TRP A 69 -11.25 18.64 21.81
CA TRP A 69 -12.52 18.14 22.36
C TRP A 69 -12.40 17.41 23.70
N SER A 70 -11.18 17.22 24.22
CA SER A 70 -11.02 16.56 25.51
C SER A 70 -11.65 17.37 26.64
N VAL A 71 -12.52 16.71 27.41
CA VAL A 71 -13.14 17.25 28.63
C VAL A 71 -12.41 16.82 29.90
N THR A 72 -11.47 15.88 29.76
CA THR A 72 -10.64 15.36 30.85
C THR A 72 -9.26 15.98 30.87
N ASP A 73 -8.84 16.59 29.74
CA ASP A 73 -7.56 17.24 29.63
C ASP A 73 -7.57 18.58 30.38
N LYS A 74 -6.86 18.61 31.50
CA LYS A 74 -6.69 19.82 32.30
C LYS A 74 -5.47 20.53 31.74
N LYS A 75 -5.69 21.54 30.88
CA LYS A 75 -4.63 22.50 30.52
C LYS A 75 -4.01 23.00 31.83
N GLN A 76 -2.77 22.61 32.10
CA GLN A 76 -2.02 23.03 33.29
C GLN A 76 -1.71 24.52 33.24
#